data_AF-A0AAZ1X5P4-F1
#
_entry.id   AF-A0AAZ1X5P4-F1
#
_cell.length_a   1.000
_cell.length_b   1.000
_cell.length_c   1.000
_cell.angle_alpha   90.00
_cell.angle_beta   90.00
_cell.angle_gamma   90.00
#
_symmetry.space_group_name_H-M   'P 1'
#
loop_
_entity.id
_entity.type
_entity.pdbx_description
1 polymer ?
#
loop_
_entity_poly.entity_id
_entity_poly.type
_entity_poly.pdbx_seq_one_letter_code
_entity_poly.pdbx_strand_id
1 'polypeptide(L)'
;KTTKMDLQTILYHLLLFCFDPSTATSLITGQRVCKAGKGKPCYKLAYFSELRRKLNYMEAERACRRDGGQLLSVESESEQKIIEQLITELRPTDGDFWIGLRRNHGGEDSNLDCSSQYYWLDGSKSTFRWERRVSE
;
A
#
# COMPACT_ATOMS: atom_id res chain seq x y z
N LYS A 1 20.94 3.21 -50.02
CA LYS A 1 21.58 2.03 -49.38
C LYS A 1 20.57 1.49 -48.37
N THR A 2 19.64 0.67 -48.85
CA THR A 2 18.46 0.26 -48.09
C THR A 2 18.83 -1.00 -47.31
N THR A 3 18.99 -0.88 -46.00
CA THR A 3 19.25 -2.03 -45.12
C THR A 3 18.02 -2.94 -45.16
N LYS A 4 18.16 -4.10 -45.80
CA LYS A 4 17.19 -5.19 -45.77
C LYS A 4 17.13 -5.68 -44.32
N MET A 5 16.18 -5.17 -43.54
CA MET A 5 15.96 -5.60 -42.16
C MET A 5 15.52 -7.07 -42.23
N ASP A 6 16.40 -7.95 -41.77
CA ASP A 6 16.19 -9.38 -41.81
C ASP A 6 15.03 -9.76 -40.87
N LEU A 7 14.06 -10.50 -41.40
CA LEU A 7 12.89 -10.96 -40.64
C LEU A 7 13.31 -11.79 -39.42
N GLN A 8 14.47 -12.46 -39.51
CA GLN A 8 15.06 -13.20 -38.41
C GLN A 8 15.56 -12.29 -37.29
N THR A 9 16.11 -11.11 -37.61
CA THR A 9 16.51 -10.09 -36.63
C THR A 9 15.28 -9.47 -35.96
N ILE A 10 14.21 -9.21 -36.71
CA ILE A 10 12.95 -8.71 -36.15
C ILE A 10 12.32 -9.74 -35.21
N LEU A 11 12.29 -11.02 -35.61
CA LEU A 11 11.76 -12.10 -34.78
C LEU A 11 12.59 -12.28 -33.49
N TYR A 12 13.91 -12.15 -33.57
CA TYR A 12 14.79 -12.22 -32.41
C TYR A 12 14.57 -11.06 -31.43
N HIS A 13 14.35 -9.84 -31.94
CA HIS A 13 14.03 -8.68 -31.10
C HIS A 13 12.63 -8.77 -30.48
N LEU A 14 11.64 -9.30 -31.20
CA LEU A 14 10.31 -9.56 -30.65
C LEU A 14 10.35 -10.65 -29.58
N LEU A 15 11.13 -11.72 -29.78
CA LEU A 15 11.34 -12.76 -28.77
C LEU A 15 12.06 -12.21 -27.53
N LEU A 16 13.08 -11.36 -27.70
CA LEU A 16 13.75 -10.68 -26.58
C LEU A 16 12.80 -9.74 -25.83
N PHE A 17 11.93 -9.00 -26.52
CA PHE A 17 10.91 -8.13 -25.90
C PHE A 17 9.80 -8.93 -25.19
N CYS A 18 9.51 -10.15 -25.63
CA CYS A 18 8.52 -11.04 -24.99
C CYS A 18 9.07 -11.78 -23.77
N PHE A 19 10.38 -11.75 -23.53
CA PHE A 19 11.07 -12.38 -22.39
C PHE A 19 11.49 -11.39 -21.30
N ASP A 20 10.90 -10.19 -21.25
CA ASP A 20 10.97 -9.34 -20.07
C ASP A 20 9.81 -9.70 -19.12
N PRO A 21 10.04 -10.45 -18.02
CA PRO A 21 8.99 -10.80 -17.07
C PRO A 21 8.54 -9.59 -16.22
N SER A 22 9.09 -8.39 -16.50
CA SER A 22 8.98 -7.21 -15.65
C SER A 22 7.78 -6.31 -15.92
N THR A 23 7.01 -6.50 -17.00
CA THR A 23 5.81 -5.69 -17.26
C THR A 23 4.51 -6.39 -16.86
N ALA A 24 4.55 -7.26 -15.85
CA ALA A 24 3.37 -7.41 -15.00
C ALA A 24 3.33 -6.19 -14.08
N THR A 25 2.90 -5.03 -14.61
CA THR A 25 2.45 -3.92 -13.77
C THR A 25 1.30 -4.47 -12.94
N SER A 26 1.59 -4.85 -11.70
CA SER A 26 0.59 -5.09 -10.68
C SER A 26 -0.25 -3.82 -10.60
N LEU A 27 -1.39 -3.82 -11.31
CA LEU A 27 -2.35 -2.73 -11.26
C LEU A 27 -2.90 -2.76 -9.85
N ILE A 28 -2.29 -1.97 -8.97
CA ILE A 28 -2.92 -1.56 -7.73
C ILE A 28 -4.12 -0.71 -8.16
N THR A 29 -5.28 -1.35 -8.32
CA THR A 29 -6.53 -0.63 -8.51
C THR A 29 -6.79 0.20 -7.26
N GLY A 30 -7.09 1.48 -7.47
CA GLY A 30 -7.26 2.43 -6.38
C GLY A 30 -7.33 3.87 -6.83
N GLN A 31 -8.30 4.62 -6.31
CA GLN A 31 -8.43 6.05 -6.52
C GLN A 31 -7.61 6.80 -5.45
N ARG A 32 -6.76 7.74 -5.89
CA ARG A 32 -6.03 8.64 -5.00
C ARG A 32 -6.95 9.81 -4.62
N VAL A 33 -7.11 10.05 -3.32
CA VAL A 33 -7.93 11.15 -2.76
C VAL A 33 -7.05 12.04 -1.89
N CYS A 34 -6.97 13.32 -2.24
CA CYS A 34 -6.15 14.29 -1.52
C CYS A 34 -7.02 15.29 -0.77
N LYS A 35 -6.62 15.65 0.45
CA LYS A 35 -7.21 16.80 1.14
C LYS A 35 -6.84 18.09 0.40
N ALA A 36 -7.78 19.04 0.32
CA ALA A 36 -7.55 20.33 -0.32
C ALA A 36 -6.57 21.19 0.49
N GLY A 37 -5.59 21.79 -0.21
CA GLY A 37 -4.61 22.70 0.38
C GLY A 37 -3.15 22.21 0.22
N LYS A 38 -2.21 23.15 0.25
CA LYS A 38 -0.78 22.84 0.09
C LYS A 38 -0.27 22.02 1.27
N GLY A 39 0.44 20.92 0.98
CA GLY A 39 1.04 20.05 2.00
C GLY A 39 0.05 19.19 2.78
N LYS A 40 -1.19 19.03 2.28
CA LYS A 40 -2.17 18.14 2.89
C LYS A 40 -1.97 16.70 2.42
N PRO A 41 -2.31 15.70 3.26
CA PRO A 41 -2.08 14.30 2.93
C PRO A 41 -3.00 13.83 1.80
N CYS A 42 -2.49 12.84 1.07
CA CYS A 42 -3.23 12.10 0.05
C CYS A 42 -3.31 10.63 0.47
N TYR A 43 -4.46 10.03 0.23
CA TYR A 43 -4.76 8.64 0.55
C TYR A 43 -5.04 7.87 -0.74
N LYS A 44 -4.74 6.59 -0.76
CA LYS A 44 -5.11 5.69 -1.85
C LYS A 44 -5.47 4.34 -1.27
N LEU A 45 -6.68 3.87 -1.55
CA LEU A 45 -7.06 2.50 -1.23
C LEU A 45 -6.49 1.59 -2.31
N ALA A 46 -5.53 0.76 -1.92
CA ALA A 46 -4.90 -0.23 -2.78
C ALA A 46 -5.56 -1.59 -2.56
N TYR A 47 -6.30 -2.09 -3.56
CA TYR A 47 -6.95 -3.40 -3.48
C TYR A 47 -6.87 -4.13 -4.82
N PHE A 48 -7.13 -5.44 -4.79
CA PHE A 48 -7.22 -6.28 -5.97
C PHE A 48 -8.62 -6.88 -6.02
N SER A 49 -9.21 -6.98 -7.21
CA SER A 49 -10.52 -7.62 -7.40
C SER A 49 -10.46 -9.15 -7.23
N GLU A 50 -9.27 -9.74 -7.39
CA GLU A 50 -9.03 -11.17 -7.26
C GLU A 50 -8.38 -11.50 -5.92
N LEU A 51 -9.06 -12.29 -5.08
CA LEU A 51 -8.56 -12.71 -3.76
C LEU A 51 -7.18 -13.38 -3.80
N ARG A 52 -6.83 -14.05 -4.90
CA ARG A 52 -5.52 -14.71 -5.07
C ARG A 52 -4.36 -13.73 -5.20
N ARG A 53 -4.66 -12.44 -5.42
CA ARG A 53 -3.68 -11.36 -5.55
C ARG A 53 -3.50 -10.57 -4.26
N LYS A 54 -4.14 -10.97 -3.16
CA LYS A 54 -3.93 -10.38 -1.84
C LYS A 54 -2.45 -10.45 -1.49
N LEU A 55 -1.91 -9.29 -1.11
CA LEU A 55 -0.51 -9.15 -0.75
C LEU A 55 -0.32 -9.44 0.73
N ASN A 56 0.81 -10.05 1.08
CA ASN A 56 1.26 -10.03 2.47
C ASN A 56 1.74 -8.61 2.86
N TYR A 57 1.98 -8.39 4.16
CA TYR A 57 2.39 -7.08 4.67
C TYR A 57 3.60 -6.50 3.93
N MET A 58 4.67 -7.30 3.75
CA MET A 58 5.93 -6.84 3.15
C MET A 58 5.76 -6.49 1.66
N GLU A 59 4.92 -7.25 0.96
CA GLU A 59 4.56 -6.98 -0.43
C GLU A 59 3.73 -5.70 -0.56
N ALA A 60 2.76 -5.49 0.34
CA ALA A 60 1.95 -4.28 0.39
C ALA A 60 2.80 -3.03 0.65
N GLU A 61 3.73 -3.11 1.61
CA GLU A 61 4.71 -2.05 1.89
C GLU A 61 5.54 -1.70 0.64
N ARG A 62 6.08 -2.72 -0.04
CA ARG A 62 6.86 -2.52 -1.28
C ARG A 62 6.00 -1.98 -2.41
N ALA A 63 4.73 -2.37 -2.50
CA ALA A 63 3.79 -1.89 -3.49
C ALA A 63 3.49 -0.39 -3.29
N CYS A 64 3.18 0.04 -2.06
CA CYS A 64 2.96 1.45 -1.73
C CYS A 64 4.20 2.31 -2.01
N ARG A 65 5.41 1.83 -1.65
CA ARG A 65 6.66 2.54 -1.95
C ARG A 65 6.90 2.71 -3.46
N ARG A 66 6.60 1.69 -4.27
CA ARG A 66 6.69 1.78 -5.73
C ARG A 66 5.69 2.78 -6.33
N ASP A 67 4.55 2.99 -5.68
CA ASP A 67 3.54 3.99 -6.07
C ASP A 67 3.86 5.42 -5.57
N GLY A 68 5.04 5.62 -4.96
CA GLY A 68 5.48 6.90 -4.40
C GLY A 68 4.83 7.28 -3.07
N GLY A 69 4.27 6.30 -2.35
CA GLY A 69 3.68 6.48 -1.02
C GLY A 69 4.23 5.51 0.01
N GLN A 70 3.51 5.37 1.13
CA GLN A 70 3.82 4.42 2.19
C GLN A 70 2.51 3.82 2.71
N LEU A 71 2.59 2.69 3.41
CA LEU A 71 1.42 2.19 4.13
C LEU A 71 0.95 3.24 5.15
N LEU A 72 -0.36 3.42 5.23
CA LEU A 72 -1.03 4.48 5.98
C LEU A 72 -0.61 4.51 7.46
N SER A 73 -0.23 5.69 7.94
CA SER A 73 -0.29 6.03 9.37
C SER A 73 -1.60 6.72 9.68
N VAL A 74 -2.08 6.57 10.93
CA VAL A 74 -3.26 7.28 11.42
C VAL A 74 -2.84 8.07 12.63
N GLU A 75 -2.79 9.39 12.50
CA GLU A 75 -2.24 10.29 13.51
C GLU A 75 -3.34 10.89 14.41
N SER A 76 -4.57 10.99 13.90
CA SER A 76 -5.69 11.61 14.59
C SER A 76 -7.02 10.88 14.37
N GLU A 77 -7.98 11.11 15.27
CA GLU A 77 -9.35 10.62 15.12
C GLU A 77 -10.03 11.20 13.88
N SER A 78 -9.73 12.46 13.53
CA SER A 78 -10.26 13.10 12.32
C SER A 78 -9.74 12.44 11.04
N GLU A 79 -8.50 11.96 11.05
CA GLU A 79 -7.96 11.15 9.95
C GLU A 79 -8.65 9.80 9.88
N GLN A 80 -8.80 9.11 11.02
CA GLN A 80 -9.51 7.82 11.08
C GLN A 80 -10.90 7.91 10.44
N LYS A 81 -11.69 8.95 10.78
CA LYS A 81 -13.04 9.17 10.21
C LYS A 81 -13.02 9.31 8.69
N ILE A 82 -11.99 9.98 8.15
CA ILE A 82 -11.84 10.17 6.70
C ILE A 82 -11.50 8.84 6.03
N ILE A 83 -10.64 8.02 6.64
CA ILE A 83 -10.32 6.69 6.12
C ILE A 83 -11.55 5.78 6.12
N GLU A 84 -12.34 5.79 7.19
CA GLU A 84 -13.59 5.03 7.29
C GLU A 84 -14.61 5.46 6.23
N GLN A 85 -14.73 6.78 5.99
CA GLN A 85 -15.57 7.32 4.93
C GLN A 85 -15.10 6.84 3.54
N LEU A 86 -13.79 6.91 3.26
CA LEU A 86 -13.23 6.46 1.99
C LEU A 86 -13.48 4.97 1.73
N ILE A 87 -13.33 4.12 2.75
CA ILE A 87 -13.64 2.68 2.65
C ILE A 87 -15.12 2.47 2.34
N THR A 88 -16.01 3.23 3.00
CA THR A 88 -17.45 3.12 2.81
C THR A 88 -17.89 3.55 1.40
N GLU A 89 -17.32 4.65 0.89
CA GLU A 89 -17.65 5.20 -0.42
C GLU A 89 -17.12 4.34 -1.58
N LEU A 90 -15.89 3.84 -1.46
CA LEU A 90 -15.25 3.08 -2.53
C LEU A 90 -15.68 1.61 -2.59
N ARG A 91 -16.35 1.10 -1.54
CA ARG A 91 -16.91 -0.26 -1.46
C ARG A 91 -16.00 -1.34 -2.05
N PRO A 92 -14.74 -1.43 -1.57
CA PRO A 92 -13.81 -2.43 -2.07
C PRO A 92 -14.38 -3.84 -1.88
N THR A 93 -14.14 -4.71 -2.87
CA THR A 93 -14.63 -6.10 -2.87
C THR A 93 -13.98 -6.96 -1.79
N ASP A 94 -12.84 -6.52 -1.28
CA ASP A 94 -12.03 -7.21 -0.29
C ASP A 94 -12.11 -6.52 1.07
N GLY A 95 -12.38 -7.32 2.11
CA GLY A 95 -12.25 -6.91 3.51
C GLY A 95 -10.81 -6.99 4.02
N ASP A 96 -10.52 -6.09 4.95
CA ASP A 96 -9.26 -5.80 5.64
C ASP A 96 -8.12 -5.20 4.78
N PHE A 97 -7.47 -4.18 5.34
CA PHE A 97 -6.38 -3.43 4.69
C PHE A 97 -5.13 -3.43 5.56
N TRP A 98 -3.97 -3.55 4.91
CA TRP A 98 -2.70 -3.31 5.58
C TRP A 98 -2.49 -1.81 5.84
N ILE A 99 -2.00 -1.49 7.04
CA ILE A 99 -1.57 -0.14 7.45
C ILE A 99 -0.12 -0.18 7.94
N GLY A 100 0.48 0.99 8.12
CA GLY A 100 1.91 1.16 8.39
C GLY A 100 2.36 0.89 9.83
N LEU A 101 1.53 0.29 10.69
CA LEU A 101 1.88 0.03 12.08
C LEU A 101 2.72 -1.24 12.20
N ARG A 102 3.85 -1.16 12.91
CA ARG A 102 4.74 -2.29 13.19
C ARG A 102 5.02 -2.40 14.66
N ARG A 103 5.26 -3.62 15.12
CA ARG A 103 5.80 -3.91 16.45
C ARG A 103 7.30 -4.17 16.35
N ASN A 104 8.08 -3.60 17.25
CA ASN A 104 9.47 -3.95 17.44
C ASN A 104 9.54 -5.33 18.14
N HIS A 105 10.36 -6.24 17.63
CA HIS A 105 10.52 -7.59 18.18
C HIS A 105 11.60 -7.66 19.27
N GLY A 106 12.16 -6.52 19.69
CA GLY A 106 13.22 -6.45 20.69
C GLY A 106 12.71 -6.57 22.13
N GLY A 107 13.00 -7.71 22.76
CA GLY A 107 13.01 -7.92 24.21
C GLY A 107 11.69 -8.39 24.83
N GLU A 108 11.68 -9.61 25.37
CA GLU A 108 10.66 -10.16 26.30
C GLU A 108 10.66 -9.46 27.66
N ASP A 109 10.95 -8.16 27.71
CA ASP A 109 10.86 -7.41 28.96
C ASP A 109 9.39 -7.06 29.20
N SER A 110 8.75 -7.89 30.01
CA SER A 110 7.37 -7.77 30.50
C SER A 110 7.04 -6.45 31.20
N ASN A 111 8.05 -5.59 31.42
CA ASN A 111 7.93 -4.27 32.04
C ASN A 111 7.86 -3.09 31.04
N LEU A 112 7.98 -3.33 29.72
CA LEU A 112 7.85 -2.24 28.73
C LEU A 112 6.36 -1.96 28.43
N ASP A 113 5.95 -0.69 28.48
CA ASP A 113 4.63 -0.26 28.01
C ASP A 113 4.40 -0.77 26.59
N CYS A 114 3.34 -1.55 26.38
CA CYS A 114 2.95 -2.09 25.07
C CYS A 114 2.96 -1.02 23.97
N SER A 115 2.59 0.21 24.31
CA SER A 115 2.57 1.34 23.37
C SER A 115 3.95 1.66 22.80
N SER A 116 5.01 1.52 23.60
CA SER A 116 6.40 1.80 23.19
C SER A 116 6.96 0.79 22.19
N GLN A 117 6.29 -0.35 22.04
CA GLN A 117 6.72 -1.41 21.13
C GLN A 117 6.18 -1.18 19.72
N TYR A 118 5.23 -0.26 19.50
CA TYR A 118 4.67 0.00 18.19
C TYR A 118 5.22 1.29 17.57
N TYR A 119 5.44 1.26 16.26
CA TYR A 119 5.92 2.41 15.48
C TYR A 119 5.29 2.42 14.09
N TRP A 120 5.14 3.61 13.52
CA TRP A 120 4.70 3.79 12.13
C TRP A 120 5.89 3.77 11.18
N LEU A 121 5.73 3.17 10.00
CA LEU A 121 6.80 3.06 9.00
C LEU A 121 7.31 4.41 8.46
N ASP A 122 6.49 5.46 8.50
CA ASP A 122 6.84 6.83 8.12
C ASP A 122 7.47 7.63 9.27
N GLY A 123 7.56 7.04 10.46
CA GLY A 123 8.04 7.73 11.66
C GLY A 123 7.03 8.67 12.30
N SER A 124 5.78 8.70 11.82
CA SER A 124 4.72 9.53 12.40
C SER A 124 4.47 9.16 13.86
N LYS A 125 4.07 10.18 14.64
CA LYS A 125 3.64 10.00 16.04
C LYS A 125 2.14 10.12 16.09
N SER A 126 1.47 9.05 16.49
CA SER A 126 0.01 9.07 16.64
C SER A 126 -0.38 9.31 18.08
N THR A 127 -1.27 10.27 18.29
CA THR A 127 -2.01 10.40 19.56
C THR A 127 -3.32 9.60 19.53
N PHE A 128 -3.70 9.07 18.37
CA PHE A 128 -4.92 8.30 18.20
C PHE A 128 -4.77 6.91 18.79
N ARG A 129 -5.73 6.51 19.63
CA ARG A 129 -5.84 5.17 20.19
C ARG A 129 -7.12 4.54 19.69
N TRP A 130 -7.02 3.38 19.05
CA TRP A 130 -8.20 2.57 18.73
C TRP A 130 -8.78 2.01 20.03
N GLU A 131 -9.96 2.51 20.40
CA GLU A 131 -10.76 1.89 21.44
C GLU A 131 -11.32 0.56 20.92
N ARG A 132 -11.45 -0.44 21.79
CA ARG A 132 -12.21 -1.64 21.43
C ARG A 132 -13.67 -1.21 21.31
N ARG A 133 -14.23 -1.22 20.10
CA ARG A 133 -15.68 -1.27 19.93
C ARG A 133 -16.15 -2.58 20.58
N VAL A 134 -16.62 -2.49 21.82
CA VAL A 134 -17.44 -3.55 22.41
C VAL A 134 -18.72 -3.54 21.61
N SER A 135 -18.90 -4.54 20.75
CA SER A 135 -20.19 -4.85 20.17
C SER A 135 -21.12 -5.22 21.32
N GLU A 136 -22.05 -4.34 21.67
CA GLU A 136 -23.26 -4.66 22.44
C GLU A 136 -24.18 -5.60 21.65
#